data_AF-A0A132D5F9-F1
#
_entry.id   AF-A0A132D5F9-F1
#
_cell.length_a   1.000
_cell.length_b   1.000
_cell.length_c   1.000
_cell.angle_alpha   90.00
_cell.angle_beta   90.00
_cell.angle_gamma   90.00
#
_symmetry.space_group_name_H-M   'P 1'
#
loop_
_entity.id
_entity.type
_entity.pdbx_description
1 polymer ?
#
loop_
_entity_poly.entity_id
_entity_poly.type
_entity_poly.pdbx_seq_one_letter_code
_entity_poly.pdbx_strand_id
1 'polypeptide(L)'
;MKLKKLFAIGVSLSILAGCASVPMGDPQRDAELKTFNAPHDKAAIYVYRNESMGGAVKMPVTLDGKILGTTGARTYLYSEVDPGHHQLVSMAENDSTLDVDTVAGKIYYVWQEVKMGVMYARNKLQLVDDVTGQTGVKESKLTVLKSDQPDTAK
;
A
#
# COMPACT_ATOMS: atom_id res chain seq x y z
N MET A 1 -35.44 38.73 43.30
CA MET A 1 -35.85 37.88 42.15
C MET A 1 -34.82 36.78 41.95
N LYS A 2 -35.29 35.53 41.77
CA LYS A 2 -34.50 34.29 41.78
C LYS A 2 -33.62 34.19 40.52
N LEU A 3 -32.30 34.02 40.70
CA LEU A 3 -31.36 33.70 39.62
C LEU A 3 -31.51 32.21 39.26
N LYS A 4 -32.10 31.94 38.09
CA LYS A 4 -32.32 30.57 37.59
C LYS A 4 -31.01 30.00 37.08
N LYS A 5 -30.61 28.86 37.65
CA LYS A 5 -29.55 27.97 37.11
C LYS A 5 -29.93 27.60 35.67
N LEU A 6 -29.06 27.89 34.71
CA LEU A 6 -29.20 27.40 33.33
C LEU A 6 -28.13 26.35 33.05
N PHE A 7 -28.64 25.32 32.39
CA PHE A 7 -28.13 23.98 32.21
C PHE A 7 -26.97 23.94 31.20
N ALA A 8 -26.09 22.95 31.37
CA ALA A 8 -24.97 22.65 30.49
C ALA A 8 -25.41 22.34 29.04
N ILE A 9 -24.63 22.79 28.06
CA ILE A 9 -24.50 22.14 26.76
C ILE A 9 -23.00 21.98 26.51
N GLY A 10 -22.50 20.78 26.80
CA GLY A 10 -21.15 20.38 26.44
C GLY A 10 -21.02 20.33 24.92
N VAL A 11 -20.12 21.14 24.38
CA VAL A 11 -19.67 20.99 23.00
C VAL A 11 -18.78 19.75 22.96
N SER A 12 -19.38 18.60 22.64
CA SER A 12 -18.62 17.40 22.27
C SER A 12 -17.83 17.72 21.00
N LEU A 13 -16.53 17.93 21.18
CA LEU A 13 -15.57 18.08 20.10
C LEU A 13 -15.37 16.68 19.47
N SER A 14 -16.18 16.36 18.47
CA SER A 14 -16.03 15.14 17.68
C SER A 14 -14.72 15.21 16.91
N ILE A 15 -13.70 14.50 17.40
CA ILE A 15 -12.42 14.31 16.71
C ILE A 15 -12.68 13.31 15.57
N LEU A 16 -13.15 13.77 14.41
CA LEU A 16 -13.09 12.96 13.20
C LEU A 16 -11.65 12.95 12.68
N ALA A 17 -10.78 12.19 13.36
CA ALA A 17 -9.48 11.82 12.83
C ALA A 17 -9.66 10.71 11.79
N GLY A 18 -10.22 11.06 10.63
CA GLY A 18 -10.13 10.25 9.43
C GLY A 18 -8.74 10.39 8.81
N CYS A 19 -7.69 9.93 9.50
CA CYS A 19 -6.41 9.71 8.82
C CYS A 19 -6.69 8.67 7.75
N ALA A 20 -6.59 9.03 6.47
CA ALA A 20 -6.78 8.12 5.36
C ALA A 20 -5.62 7.11 5.29
N SER A 21 -5.38 6.35 6.35
CA SER A 21 -4.37 5.31 6.44
C SER A 21 -4.86 4.01 5.79
N VAL A 22 -3.92 3.28 5.20
CA VAL A 22 -4.14 1.92 4.72
C VAL A 22 -3.87 0.91 5.84
N PRO A 23 -4.40 -0.33 5.76
CA PRO A 23 -4.10 -1.36 6.75
C PRO A 23 -2.60 -1.65 6.81
N MET A 24 -1.99 -1.43 7.97
CA MET A 24 -0.54 -1.64 8.13
C MET A 24 -0.25 -3.10 8.43
N GLY A 25 0.82 -3.62 7.84
CA GLY A 25 1.33 -4.95 8.16
C GLY A 25 2.08 -4.98 9.49
N ASP A 26 2.38 -6.18 9.96
CA ASP A 26 3.18 -6.42 11.15
C ASP A 26 4.63 -5.90 10.97
N PRO A 27 5.20 -5.15 11.94
CA PRO A 27 6.55 -4.59 11.82
C PRO A 27 7.67 -5.64 11.73
N GLN A 28 7.51 -6.79 12.38
CA GLN A 28 8.48 -7.87 12.31
C GLN A 28 8.46 -8.49 10.91
N ARG A 29 7.27 -8.72 10.36
CA ARG A 29 7.12 -9.17 8.97
C ARG A 29 7.70 -8.17 7.97
N ASP A 30 7.48 -6.87 8.18
CA ASP A 30 8.09 -5.81 7.36
C ASP A 30 9.62 -5.89 7.36
N ALA A 31 10.23 -6.08 8.54
CA ALA A 31 11.67 -6.23 8.68
C ALA A 31 12.20 -7.50 8.01
N GLU A 32 11.50 -8.62 8.14
CA GLU A 32 11.84 -9.88 7.47
C GLU A 32 11.82 -9.74 5.94
N LEU A 33 10.75 -9.18 5.37
CA LEU A 33 10.63 -9.01 3.92
C LEU A 33 11.74 -8.10 3.36
N LYS A 34 12.18 -7.09 4.13
CA LYS A 34 13.30 -6.21 3.77
C LYS A 34 14.68 -6.86 3.85
N THR A 35 14.77 -8.14 4.22
CA THR A 35 15.98 -8.94 3.99
C THR A 35 16.13 -9.37 2.53
N PHE A 36 15.05 -9.25 1.74
CA PHE A 36 15.01 -9.57 0.30
C PHE A 36 15.50 -10.98 -0.03
N ASN A 37 15.16 -11.95 0.84
CA ASN A 37 15.38 -13.36 0.55
C ASN A 37 14.38 -13.82 -0.52
N ALA A 38 14.89 -14.30 -1.65
CA ALA A 38 14.05 -14.80 -2.73
C ALA A 38 13.47 -16.17 -2.36
N PRO A 39 12.16 -16.42 -2.58
CA PRO A 39 11.57 -17.73 -2.35
C PRO A 39 12.10 -18.74 -3.37
N HIS A 40 12.36 -19.98 -2.96
CA HIS A 40 13.03 -20.98 -3.80
C HIS A 40 12.16 -21.44 -4.98
N ASP A 41 10.93 -21.88 -4.72
CA ASP A 41 10.04 -22.48 -5.73
C ASP A 41 9.02 -21.48 -6.31
N LYS A 42 9.10 -20.22 -5.88
CA LYS A 42 8.19 -19.13 -6.28
C LYS A 42 8.99 -17.92 -6.73
N ALA A 43 8.30 -16.91 -7.22
CA ALA A 43 8.84 -15.57 -7.35
C ALA A 43 8.21 -14.64 -6.30
N ALA A 44 8.90 -13.58 -5.94
CA ALA A 44 8.33 -12.52 -5.12
C ALA A 44 8.08 -11.26 -5.94
N ILE A 45 6.96 -10.58 -5.69
CA ILE A 45 6.64 -9.28 -6.26
C ILE A 45 6.45 -8.27 -5.13
N TYR A 46 7.19 -7.18 -5.20
CA TYR A 46 6.99 -5.99 -4.37
C TYR A 46 6.34 -4.91 -5.22
N VAL A 47 5.18 -4.40 -4.80
CA VAL A 47 4.58 -3.20 -5.41
C VAL A 47 4.71 -2.07 -4.41
N TYR A 48 5.52 -1.05 -4.70
CA TYR A 48 5.85 -0.01 -3.73
C TYR A 48 5.54 1.39 -4.24
N ARG A 49 5.22 2.27 -3.28
CA ARG A 49 5.04 3.71 -3.47
C ARG A 49 5.78 4.43 -2.36
N ASN A 50 7.01 4.87 -2.64
CA ASN A 50 7.87 5.58 -1.68
C ASN A 50 7.65 7.11 -1.67
N GLU A 51 6.74 7.62 -2.51
CA GLU A 51 6.47 9.05 -2.65
C GLU A 51 5.46 9.57 -1.62
N SER A 52 5.59 10.86 -1.28
CA SER A 52 4.62 11.58 -0.42
C SER A 52 3.53 12.31 -1.23
N MET A 53 3.73 12.50 -2.53
CA MET A 53 2.75 13.13 -3.42
C MET A 53 1.45 12.33 -3.43
N GLY A 54 0.31 13.03 -3.41
CA GLY A 54 -1.01 12.40 -3.37
C GLY A 54 -1.26 11.59 -2.10
N GLY A 55 -0.66 11.95 -0.95
CA GLY A 55 -0.68 11.12 0.26
C GLY A 55 -2.06 10.81 0.86
N ALA A 56 -3.10 11.57 0.52
CA ALA A 56 -4.48 11.27 0.88
C ALA A 56 -5.16 10.25 -0.05
N VAL A 57 -4.55 9.94 -1.21
CA VAL A 57 -5.09 9.04 -2.21
C VAL A 57 -4.60 7.62 -1.95
N LYS A 58 -5.55 6.71 -1.81
CA LYS A 58 -5.36 5.26 -1.71
C LYS A 58 -5.50 4.66 -3.10
N MET A 59 -4.58 3.78 -3.50
CA MET A 59 -4.57 3.18 -4.84
C MET A 59 -4.67 1.66 -4.71
N PRO A 60 -5.85 1.07 -4.97
CA PRO A 60 -6.00 -0.38 -5.00
C PRO A 60 -5.10 -1.02 -6.06
N VAL A 61 -4.56 -2.19 -5.73
CA VAL A 61 -3.74 -3.00 -6.63
C VAL A 61 -4.32 -4.41 -6.68
N THR A 62 -4.50 -4.94 -7.88
CA THR A 62 -4.82 -6.35 -8.12
C THR A 62 -3.65 -7.07 -8.76
N LEU A 63 -3.55 -8.35 -8.48
CA LEU A 63 -2.63 -9.31 -9.09
C LEU A 63 -3.48 -10.47 -9.62
N ASP A 64 -3.43 -10.71 -10.94
CA ASP A 64 -4.21 -11.72 -11.65
C ASP A 64 -5.72 -11.65 -11.36
N GLY A 65 -6.25 -10.41 -11.38
CA GLY A 65 -7.66 -10.13 -11.12
C GLY A 65 -8.09 -10.26 -9.65
N LYS A 66 -7.19 -10.63 -8.73
CA LYS A 66 -7.46 -10.70 -7.29
C LYS A 66 -6.90 -9.47 -6.59
N ILE A 67 -7.61 -8.97 -5.57
CA ILE A 67 -7.13 -7.82 -4.79
C ILE A 67 -5.88 -8.24 -4.03
N LEU A 68 -4.75 -7.59 -4.35
CA LEU A 68 -3.50 -7.73 -3.60
C LEU A 68 -3.49 -6.83 -2.37
N GLY A 69 -4.01 -5.60 -2.53
CA GLY A 69 -4.14 -4.65 -1.44
C GLY A 69 -4.38 -3.24 -1.92
N THR A 70 -4.04 -2.28 -1.08
CA THR A 70 -4.18 -0.86 -1.39
C THR A 70 -2.98 -0.10 -0.86
N THR A 71 -2.27 0.59 -1.75
CA THR A 71 -1.12 1.40 -1.36
C THR A 71 -1.56 2.79 -0.91
N GLY A 72 -0.88 3.30 0.11
CA GLY A 72 -0.83 4.71 0.48
C GLY A 72 0.57 5.29 0.26
N ALA A 73 0.77 6.56 0.62
CA ALA A 73 2.11 7.15 0.60
C ALA A 73 3.08 6.38 1.51
N ARG A 74 4.29 6.12 1.01
CA ARG A 74 5.37 5.37 1.70
C ARG A 74 4.94 3.99 2.17
N THR A 75 4.24 3.25 1.32
CA THR A 75 3.84 1.87 1.59
C THR A 75 4.20 0.92 0.46
N TYR A 76 4.27 -0.36 0.75
CA TYR A 76 4.42 -1.41 -0.25
C TYR A 76 3.58 -2.64 0.07
N LEU A 77 3.22 -3.36 -0.99
CA LEU A 77 2.57 -4.67 -0.97
C LEU A 77 3.60 -5.73 -1.34
N TYR A 78 3.39 -6.94 -0.84
CA TYR A 78 4.22 -8.11 -1.12
C TYR A 78 3.35 -9.31 -1.50
N SER A 79 3.79 -10.08 -2.48
CA SER A 79 3.18 -11.36 -2.84
C SER A 79 4.23 -12.36 -3.30
N GLU A 80 4.04 -13.63 -2.96
CA GLU A 80 4.72 -14.74 -3.62
C GLU A 80 3.81 -15.35 -4.67
N VAL A 81 4.34 -15.54 -5.88
CA VAL A 81 3.60 -16.05 -7.03
C VAL A 81 4.31 -17.27 -7.62
N ASP A 82 3.54 -18.13 -8.30
CA ASP A 82 4.15 -19.20 -9.08
C ASP A 82 4.95 -18.61 -10.25
N PRO A 83 5.97 -19.29 -10.79
CA PRO A 83 6.67 -18.81 -11.98
C PRO A 83 5.75 -18.76 -13.19
N GLY A 84 5.76 -17.64 -13.92
CA GLY A 84 4.99 -17.49 -15.15
C GLY A 84 4.52 -16.06 -15.38
N HIS A 85 3.49 -15.94 -16.20
CA HIS A 85 2.92 -14.65 -16.55
C HIS A 85 1.95 -14.17 -15.46
N HIS A 86 2.13 -12.93 -15.00
CA HIS A 86 1.23 -12.27 -14.08
C HIS A 86 0.87 -10.87 -14.55
N GLN A 87 -0.33 -10.42 -14.20
CA GLN A 87 -0.80 -9.07 -14.48
C GLN A 87 -1.09 -8.31 -13.20
N LEU A 88 -0.43 -7.16 -13.07
CA LEU A 88 -0.74 -6.15 -12.06
C LEU A 88 -1.61 -5.05 -12.65
N VAL A 89 -2.64 -4.65 -11.91
CA VAL A 89 -3.44 -3.46 -12.23
C VAL A 89 -3.53 -2.59 -11.00
N SER A 90 -3.22 -1.31 -11.18
CA SER A 90 -3.31 -0.29 -10.14
C SER A 90 -4.32 0.78 -10.54
N MET A 91 -5.30 1.01 -9.67
CA MET A 91 -6.45 1.86 -9.94
C MET A 91 -6.35 3.19 -9.18
N ALA A 92 -6.54 4.29 -9.90
CA ALA A 92 -6.65 5.64 -9.36
C ALA A 92 -7.58 6.44 -10.29
N GLU A 93 -7.28 7.71 -10.61
CA GLU A 93 -8.05 8.44 -11.64
C GLU A 93 -7.89 7.79 -13.03
N ASN A 94 -6.79 7.04 -13.22
CA ASN A 94 -6.58 6.11 -14.32
C ASN A 94 -6.28 4.71 -13.78
N ASP A 95 -6.42 3.72 -14.66
CA ASP A 95 -5.84 2.40 -14.45
C ASP A 95 -4.44 2.36 -15.06
N SER A 96 -3.50 1.71 -14.38
CA SER A 96 -2.19 1.33 -14.91
C SER A 96 -2.08 -0.19 -14.86
N THR A 97 -1.86 -0.81 -16.02
CA THR A 97 -1.63 -2.25 -16.15
C THR A 97 -0.15 -2.52 -16.42
N LEU A 98 0.40 -3.55 -15.79
CA LEU A 98 1.77 -4.02 -16.01
C LEU A 98 1.78 -5.55 -15.99
N ASP A 99 2.21 -6.14 -17.10
CA ASP A 99 2.49 -7.56 -17.18
C ASP A 99 3.93 -7.85 -16.72
N VAL A 100 4.11 -8.92 -15.95
CA VAL A 100 5.40 -9.34 -15.39
C VAL A 100 5.54 -10.85 -15.57
N ASP A 101 6.59 -11.27 -16.30
CA ASP A 101 6.96 -12.67 -16.41
C ASP A 101 7.98 -13.04 -15.33
N THR A 102 7.57 -13.93 -14.43
CA THR A 102 8.29 -14.29 -13.23
C THR A 102 9.01 -15.63 -13.37
N VAL A 103 10.14 -15.77 -12.66
CA VAL A 103 10.93 -17.00 -12.58
C VAL A 103 11.12 -17.37 -11.11
N ALA A 104 11.11 -18.68 -10.82
CA ALA A 104 11.39 -19.19 -9.47
C ALA A 104 12.74 -18.66 -8.95
N GLY A 105 12.83 -18.35 -7.66
CA GLY A 105 14.07 -17.85 -7.06
C GLY A 105 14.36 -16.37 -7.34
N LYS A 106 13.42 -15.61 -7.93
CA LYS A 106 13.61 -14.19 -8.25
C LYS A 106 12.65 -13.27 -7.51
N ILE A 107 13.08 -12.02 -7.37
CA ILE A 107 12.31 -10.93 -6.82
C ILE A 107 12.11 -9.88 -7.91
N TYR A 108 10.91 -9.33 -7.97
CA TYR A 108 10.52 -8.29 -8.92
C TYR A 108 10.02 -7.08 -8.14
N TYR A 109 10.47 -5.90 -8.53
CA TYR A 109 10.10 -4.65 -7.89
C TYR A 109 9.33 -3.78 -8.87
N VAL A 110 8.12 -3.41 -8.47
CA VAL A 110 7.21 -2.60 -9.24
C VAL A 110 7.00 -1.29 -8.52
N TRP A 111 7.53 -0.23 -9.10
CA TRP A 111 7.27 1.12 -8.64
C TRP A 111 5.89 1.57 -9.10
N GLN A 112 5.06 1.97 -8.16
CA GLN A 112 3.80 2.67 -8.42
C GLN A 112 4.07 4.18 -8.29
N GLU A 113 4.46 4.77 -9.42
CA GLU A 113 4.73 6.20 -9.53
C GLU A 113 3.41 6.98 -9.49
N VAL A 114 3.33 7.99 -8.62
CA VAL A 114 2.18 8.89 -8.55
C VAL A 114 2.30 9.93 -9.65
N LYS A 115 1.19 10.20 -10.35
CA LYS A 115 1.08 11.24 -11.36
C LYS A 115 0.01 12.24 -10.99
N MET A 116 0.13 13.46 -11.50
CA MET A 116 -0.93 14.46 -11.38
C MET A 116 -2.13 14.05 -12.25
N GLY A 117 -3.33 14.15 -11.68
CA GLY A 117 -4.60 14.02 -12.39
C GLY A 117 -5.40 15.32 -12.38
N VAL A 118 -6.63 15.26 -12.87
CA VAL A 118 -7.54 16.42 -12.98
C VAL A 118 -8.27 16.67 -11.67
N MET A 119 -8.77 15.61 -11.03
CA MET A 119 -9.56 15.64 -9.81
C MET A 119 -8.83 14.99 -8.62
N TYR A 120 -8.12 13.88 -8.87
CA TYR A 120 -7.27 13.21 -7.89
C TYR A 120 -6.05 12.57 -8.55
N ALA A 121 -5.12 12.04 -7.75
CA ALA A 121 -3.86 11.53 -8.29
C ALA A 121 -4.07 10.35 -9.26
N ARG A 122 -3.22 10.31 -10.29
CA ARG A 122 -3.05 9.21 -11.23
C ARG A 122 -1.89 8.32 -10.80
N ASN A 123 -1.73 7.17 -11.46
CA ASN A 123 -0.65 6.25 -11.16
C ASN A 123 -0.05 5.61 -12.43
N LYS A 124 1.20 5.16 -12.32
CA LYS A 124 1.89 4.35 -13.33
C LYS A 124 2.69 3.24 -12.65
N LEU A 125 2.45 2.00 -13.05
CA LEU A 125 3.25 0.84 -12.65
C LEU A 125 4.47 0.70 -13.55
N GLN A 126 5.64 0.49 -12.94
CA GLN A 126 6.91 0.32 -13.65
C GLN A 126 7.73 -0.77 -13.00
N LEU A 127 8.13 -1.77 -13.78
CA LEU A 127 9.16 -2.71 -13.34
C LEU A 127 10.50 -1.96 -13.28
N VAL A 128 11.22 -2.09 -12.16
CA VAL A 128 12.51 -1.45 -11.93
C VAL A 128 13.57 -2.49 -11.57
N ASP A 129 14.84 -2.08 -11.60
CA ASP A 129 15.96 -2.92 -11.17
C ASP A 129 15.99 -3.12 -9.64
N ASP A 130 16.76 -4.11 -9.20
CA ASP A 130 16.87 -4.51 -7.79
C ASP A 130 17.34 -3.39 -6.88
N VAL A 131 18.30 -2.56 -7.31
CA VAL A 131 18.86 -1.51 -6.45
C VAL A 131 17.81 -0.43 -6.22
N THR A 132 17.17 0.02 -7.29
CA THR A 132 16.07 0.98 -7.23
C THR A 132 14.91 0.46 -6.38
N GLY A 133 14.49 -0.78 -6.66
CA GLY A 133 13.37 -1.44 -5.98
C GLY A 133 13.59 -1.64 -4.49
N GLN A 134 14.73 -2.21 -4.10
CA GLN A 134 15.07 -2.42 -2.69
C GLN A 134 15.15 -1.11 -1.91
N THR A 135 15.70 -0.06 -2.53
CA THR A 135 15.77 1.27 -1.92
C THR A 135 14.37 1.81 -1.65
N GLY A 136 13.49 1.79 -2.65
CA GLY A 136 12.11 2.26 -2.51
C GLY A 136 11.28 1.45 -1.50
N VAL A 137 11.48 0.13 -1.43
CA VAL A 137 10.83 -0.72 -0.41
C VAL A 137 11.35 -0.39 1.00
N LYS A 138 12.66 -0.16 1.17
CA LYS A 138 13.26 0.23 2.46
C LYS A 138 12.72 1.57 2.97
N GLU A 139 12.41 2.50 2.08
CA GLU A 139 11.80 3.80 2.39
C GLU A 139 10.30 3.72 2.72
N SER A 140 9.69 2.56 2.52
CA SER A 140 8.26 2.33 2.64
C SER A 140 7.94 1.35 3.77
N LYS A 141 6.66 1.20 4.13
CA LYS A 141 6.19 0.25 5.14
C LYS A 141 5.22 -0.77 4.54
N LEU A 142 5.26 -2.00 5.04
CA LEU A 142 4.33 -3.04 4.62
C LEU A 142 2.88 -2.61 4.87
N THR A 143 2.04 -2.76 3.85
CA THR A 143 0.59 -2.69 3.96
C THR A 143 -0.01 -4.03 3.52
N VAL A 144 -1.19 -4.36 4.04
CA VAL A 144 -1.85 -5.65 3.84
C VAL A 144 -3.32 -5.44 3.49
N LEU A 145 -4.02 -6.51 3.10
CA LEU A 145 -5.48 -6.47 3.01
C LEU A 145 -6.07 -6.19 4.39
N LYS A 146 -7.23 -5.54 4.43
CA LYS A 146 -7.90 -5.25 5.70
C LYS A 146 -8.24 -6.53 6.49
N SER A 147 -8.52 -7.63 5.80
CA SER A 147 -8.74 -8.96 6.41
C SER A 147 -7.51 -9.53 7.11
N ASP A 148 -6.33 -9.10 6.67
CA ASP A 148 -5.03 -9.66 7.06
C ASP A 148 -4.30 -8.70 8.02
N GLN A 149 -4.89 -7.54 8.29
CA GLN A 149 -4.35 -6.60 9.25
C GLN A 149 -4.36 -7.25 10.63
N PRO A 150 -3.23 -7.30 11.36
CA PRO A 150 -3.25 -7.81 12.71
C PRO A 150 -4.26 -7.00 13.53
N ASP A 151 -5.15 -7.70 14.23
CA ASP A 151 -6.03 -7.09 15.21
C ASP A 151 -5.14 -6.41 16.25
N THR A 152 -5.03 -5.09 16.18
CA THR A 152 -4.50 -4.28 17.27
C THR A 152 -5.52 -4.32 18.40
N ALA A 153 -5.64 -5.48 19.04
CA ALA A 153 -6.51 -5.70 20.17
C ALA A 153 -5.82 -5.15 21.43
N LYS A 154 -6.37 -4.00 21.85
CA LYS A 154 -6.23 -3.27 23.12
C LYS A 154 -5.30 -2.06 23.13
#